data_AF-A0A9D1E622-F1
#
_entry.id   AF-A0A9D1E622-F1
#
_cell.length_a   1.000
_cell.length_b   1.000
_cell.length_c   1.000
_cell.angle_alpha   90.00
_cell.angle_beta   90.00
_cell.angle_gamma   90.00
#
_symmetry.space_group_name_H-M   'P 1'
#
loop_
_entity.id
_entity.type
_entity.pdbx_description
1 polymer ?
#
loop_
_entity_poly.entity_id
_entity_poly.type
_entity_poly.pdbx_seq_one_letter_code
_entity_poly.pdbx_strand_id
1 'polypeptide(L)'
;MEKRYIAYTFKHGRVGNPKILRAVAICGVALFVAGIAFTASSSCSAQPEALSTAGITIGTVATFILIVAFFLAFRREQIYKEINLWLADEHLTERQVTPVNVTLKPYKGTPPIKLAVKFRYDGQKITVISQKFSYWFYRLADKEVTILYSPTYNQVMILS
;
A
#
# COMPACT_ATOMS: atom_id res chain seq x y z
N MET A 1 -13.43 6.72 -18.81
CA MET A 1 -13.39 5.81 -17.65
C MET A 1 -13.46 6.64 -16.38
N GLU A 2 -14.53 6.47 -15.62
CA GLU A 2 -14.68 7.10 -14.31
C GLU A 2 -13.58 6.57 -13.38
N LYS A 3 -12.93 7.45 -12.60
CA LYS A 3 -11.82 7.06 -11.71
C LYS A 3 -12.38 6.27 -10.52
N ARG A 4 -12.53 4.96 -10.68
CA ARG A 4 -12.92 4.05 -9.59
C ARG A 4 -11.77 3.95 -8.59
N TYR A 5 -12.01 4.36 -7.35
CA TYR A 5 -10.97 4.36 -6.31
C TYR A 5 -10.95 3.01 -5.59
N ILE A 6 -9.97 2.16 -5.93
CA ILE A 6 -9.76 0.85 -5.30
C ILE A 6 -9.04 1.06 -3.96
N ALA A 7 -9.71 0.81 -2.83
CA ALA A 7 -9.08 0.90 -1.51
C ALA A 7 -8.35 -0.39 -1.10
N TYR A 8 -8.90 -1.56 -1.47
CA TYR A 8 -8.34 -2.84 -1.06
C TYR A 8 -8.40 -3.87 -2.19
N THR A 9 -7.47 -4.82 -2.17
CA THR A 9 -7.51 -6.02 -3.04
C THR A 9 -7.25 -7.27 -2.21
N PHE A 10 -7.83 -8.40 -2.61
CA PHE A 10 -7.67 -9.66 -1.89
C PHE A 10 -6.25 -10.23 -1.98
N LYS A 11 -5.50 -9.89 -3.04
CA LYS A 11 -4.09 -10.25 -3.21
C LYS A 11 -3.12 -9.35 -2.44
N HIS A 12 -3.30 -8.02 -2.48
CA HIS A 12 -2.31 -7.08 -1.93
C HIS A 12 -2.72 -6.44 -0.60
N GLY A 13 -3.98 -6.54 -0.18
CA GLY A 13 -4.51 -5.83 0.98
C GLY A 13 -4.79 -4.37 0.64
N ARG A 14 -4.44 -3.45 1.54
CA ARG A 14 -4.69 -2.01 1.34
C ARG A 14 -3.81 -1.45 0.23
N VAL A 15 -4.45 -0.82 -0.77
CA VAL A 15 -3.75 -0.07 -1.82
C VAL A 15 -3.36 1.28 -1.21
N GLY A 16 -2.06 1.46 -0.90
CA GLY A 16 -1.56 2.61 -0.17
C GLY A 16 -1.83 3.96 -0.86
N ASN A 17 -2.05 5.01 -0.05
CA ASN A 17 -2.36 6.36 -0.55
C ASN A 17 -1.12 7.00 -1.21
N PRO A 18 -1.22 7.47 -2.48
CA PRO A 18 -0.12 8.15 -3.18
C PRO A 18 0.44 9.36 -2.42
N LYS A 19 -0.41 10.08 -1.69
CA LYS A 19 -0.04 11.34 -1.03
C LYS A 19 0.99 11.11 0.08
N ILE A 20 0.85 10.02 0.84
CA ILE A 20 1.77 9.70 1.94
C ILE A 20 3.16 9.38 1.39
N LEU A 21 3.24 8.55 0.35
CA LEU A 21 4.51 8.21 -0.27
C LEU A 21 5.23 9.45 -0.84
N ARG A 22 4.47 10.35 -1.49
CA ARG A 22 5.02 11.63 -1.98
C ARG A 22 5.55 12.50 -0.84
N ALA A 23 4.81 12.60 0.27
CA ALA A 23 5.25 13.37 1.43
C ALA A 23 6.55 12.81 2.02
N VAL A 24 6.66 11.48 2.18
CA VAL A 24 7.90 10.83 2.67
C VAL A 24 9.08 11.10 1.74
N ALA A 25 8.88 11.00 0.41
CA ALA A 25 9.93 11.30 -0.56
C ALA A 25 10.38 12.77 -0.50
N ILE A 26 9.45 13.72 -0.42
CA ILE A 26 9.74 15.16 -0.31
C ILE A 26 10.56 15.43 0.97
N CYS A 27 10.14 14.89 2.11
CA CYS A 27 10.88 15.05 3.36
C CYS A 27 12.30 14.44 3.27
N GLY A 28 12.45 13.28 2.63
CA GLY A 28 13.75 12.65 2.40
C GLY A 28 14.67 13.53 1.56
N VAL A 29 14.17 14.11 0.46
CA VAL A 29 14.95 15.02 -0.39
C VAL A 29 15.33 16.28 0.37
N ALA A 30 14.40 16.87 1.13
CA ALA A 30 14.67 18.07 1.92
C ALA A 30 15.77 17.83 2.97
N LEU A 31 15.72 16.70 3.68
CA LEU A 31 16.76 16.31 4.64
C LEU A 31 18.11 16.05 3.96
N PHE A 32 18.11 15.46 2.77
CA PHE A 32 19.34 15.21 2.01
C PHE A 32 20.01 16.51 1.57
N VAL A 33 19.23 17.45 1.02
CA VAL A 33 19.70 18.79 0.63
C VAL A 33 20.21 19.57 1.84
N ALA A 34 19.48 19.51 2.97
CA ALA A 34 19.92 20.15 4.21
C ALA A 34 21.23 19.55 4.74
N GLY A 35 21.39 18.22 4.68
CA GLY A 35 22.62 17.54 5.05
C GLY A 35 23.82 17.98 4.22
N ILE A 36 23.65 18.07 2.89
CA ILE A 36 24.71 18.57 1.97
C ILE A 36 25.03 20.04 2.23
N ALA A 37 24.01 20.89 2.40
CA ALA A 37 24.23 22.30 2.69
C ALA A 37 24.97 22.50 4.02
N PHE A 38 24.65 21.68 5.02
CA PHE A 38 25.30 21.70 6.32
C PHE A 38 26.75 21.23 6.26
N THR A 39 27.04 20.11 5.57
CA THR A 39 28.42 19.67 5.37
C THR A 39 29.24 20.70 4.60
N ALA A 40 28.72 21.23 3.49
CA ALA A 40 29.40 22.25 2.69
C ALA A 40 29.70 23.53 3.50
N SER A 41 28.73 24.01 4.29
CA SER A 41 28.91 25.20 5.14
C SER A 41 29.94 24.97 6.25
N SER A 42 29.94 23.77 6.85
CA SER A 42 30.91 23.39 7.87
C SER A 42 32.33 23.18 7.33
N SER A 43 32.48 22.85 6.04
CA SER A 43 33.79 22.73 5.38
C SER A 43 34.38 24.07 4.96
N CYS A 44 33.54 25.07 4.66
CA CYS A 44 33.99 26.43 4.32
C CYS A 44 34.30 27.32 5.53
N SER A 45 33.85 26.94 6.73
CA SER A 45 34.17 27.61 7.98
C SER A 45 35.13 26.74 8.79
N ALA A 46 36.03 27.33 9.58
CA ALA A 46 36.94 26.60 10.47
C ALA A 46 36.18 26.03 11.70
N GLN A 47 35.10 25.29 11.44
CA GLN A 47 34.19 24.73 12.42
C GLN A 47 34.69 23.36 12.90
N PRO A 48 34.35 22.97 14.15
CA PRO A 48 34.80 21.71 14.74
C PRO A 48 34.33 20.47 13.94
N GLU A 49 35.17 19.44 13.90
CA GLU A 49 34.92 18.14 13.22
C GLU A 49 33.59 17.46 13.63
N ALA A 50 33.07 17.80 14.81
CA ALA A 50 31.77 17.34 15.28
C ALA A 50 30.61 17.79 14.37
N LEU A 51 30.70 18.99 13.74
CA LEU A 51 29.65 19.54 12.88
C LEU A 51 29.66 18.88 11.49
N SER A 52 30.83 18.61 10.92
CA SER A 52 30.92 17.87 9.65
C SER A 52 30.39 16.44 9.81
N THR A 53 30.69 15.79 10.94
CA THR A 53 30.16 14.46 11.29
C THR A 53 28.63 14.46 11.38
N ALA A 54 28.02 15.51 11.95
CA ALA A 54 26.57 15.66 12.02
C ALA A 54 25.92 15.81 10.63
N GLY A 55 26.55 16.54 9.70
CA GLY A 55 26.06 16.64 8.33
C GLY A 55 26.08 15.30 7.57
N ILE A 56 27.14 14.51 7.76
CA ILE A 56 27.26 13.17 7.16
C ILE A 56 26.20 12.22 7.73
N THR A 57 25.93 12.25 9.03
CA THR A 57 24.88 11.39 9.64
C THR A 57 23.49 11.77 9.13
N ILE A 58 23.18 13.06 8.99
CA ILE A 58 21.92 13.51 8.39
C ILE A 58 21.81 13.03 6.93
N GLY A 59 22.88 13.17 6.14
CA GLY A 59 22.92 12.73 4.74
C GLY A 59 22.70 11.23 4.58
N THR A 60 23.31 10.40 5.43
CA THR A 60 23.15 8.94 5.41
C THR A 60 21.74 8.51 5.80
N VAL A 61 21.16 9.11 6.84
CA VAL A 61 19.75 8.87 7.24
C VAL A 61 18.80 9.27 6.11
N ALA A 62 19.00 10.44 5.50
CA ALA A 62 18.19 10.90 4.38
C ALA A 62 18.27 9.95 3.18
N THR A 63 19.47 9.46 2.85
CA THR A 63 19.69 8.49 1.78
C THR A 63 18.93 7.18 2.06
N PHE A 64 18.97 6.68 3.29
CA PHE A 64 18.22 5.48 3.68
C PHE A 64 16.70 5.69 3.53
N ILE A 65 16.18 6.83 3.97
CA ILE A 65 14.75 7.18 3.79
C ILE A 65 14.38 7.19 2.30
N LEU A 66 15.23 7.78 1.45
CA LEU A 66 15.00 7.83 0.00
C LEU A 66 15.01 6.44 -0.65
N ILE A 67 15.93 5.56 -0.25
CA ILE A 67 15.99 4.16 -0.73
C ILE A 67 14.71 3.42 -0.36
N VAL A 68 14.25 3.53 0.89
CA VAL A 68 13.00 2.91 1.35
C VAL A 68 11.81 3.48 0.59
N ALA A 69 11.74 4.80 0.41
CA ALA A 69 10.68 5.45 -0.36
C ALA A 69 10.67 4.99 -1.83
N PHE A 70 11.84 4.87 -2.46
CA PHE A 70 11.98 4.35 -3.82
C PHE A 70 11.50 2.91 -3.92
N PHE A 71 11.91 2.03 -3.00
CA PHE A 71 11.47 0.64 -2.98
C PHE A 71 9.94 0.52 -2.81
N LEU A 72 9.35 1.33 -1.92
CA LEU A 72 7.90 1.39 -1.73
C LEU A 72 7.19 1.93 -2.98
N ALA A 73 7.77 2.91 -3.67
CA ALA A 73 7.24 3.45 -4.92
C ALA A 73 7.23 2.39 -6.03
N PHE A 74 8.34 1.67 -6.19
CA PHE A 74 8.47 0.61 -7.17
C PHE A 74 7.48 -0.54 -6.92
N ARG A 75 7.39 -1.02 -5.67
CA ARG A 75 6.39 -2.02 -5.26
C ARG A 75 4.97 -1.55 -5.56
N ARG A 76 4.68 -0.28 -5.28
CA ARG A 76 3.37 0.31 -5.55
C ARG A 76 3.07 0.32 -7.04
N GLU A 77 4.02 0.71 -7.88
CA GLU A 77 3.85 0.70 -9.33
C GLU A 77 3.52 -0.71 -9.87
N GLN A 78 4.21 -1.75 -9.38
CA GLN A 78 3.89 -3.14 -9.72
C GLN A 78 2.44 -3.51 -9.34
N ILE A 79 2.00 -3.14 -8.14
CA ILE A 79 0.62 -3.39 -7.68
C ILE A 79 -0.39 -2.67 -8.58
N TYR A 80 -0.13 -1.40 -8.93
CA TYR A 80 -1.03 -0.65 -9.82
C TYR A 80 -1.08 -1.21 -11.23
N LYS A 81 0.06 -1.68 -11.77
CA LYS A 81 0.09 -2.38 -13.06
C LYS A 81 -0.80 -3.62 -13.03
N GLU A 82 -0.70 -4.44 -11.97
CA GLU A 82 -1.60 -5.59 -11.81
C GLU A 82 -3.07 -5.19 -11.67
N ILE A 83 -3.38 -4.18 -10.85
CA ILE A 83 -4.77 -3.70 -10.68
C ILE A 83 -5.33 -3.20 -12.02
N ASN A 84 -4.54 -2.46 -12.80
CA ASN A 84 -4.97 -1.97 -14.10
C ASN A 84 -5.25 -3.12 -15.08
N LEU A 85 -4.46 -4.19 -15.05
CA LEU A 85 -4.74 -5.40 -15.82
C LEU A 85 -6.08 -6.04 -15.39
N TRP A 86 -6.36 -6.11 -14.09
CA TRP A 86 -7.63 -6.66 -13.59
C TRP A 86 -8.82 -5.78 -13.94
N LEU A 87 -8.65 -4.45 -13.91
CA LEU A 87 -9.70 -3.50 -14.30
C LEU A 87 -9.96 -3.48 -15.80
N ALA A 88 -9.02 -3.96 -16.61
CA ALA A 88 -9.17 -4.12 -18.05
C ALA A 88 -9.89 -5.42 -18.45
N ASP A 89 -10.27 -6.26 -17.47
CA ASP A 89 -11.06 -7.47 -17.70
C ASP A 89 -12.44 -7.09 -18.29
N GLU A 90 -12.79 -7.67 -19.44
CA GLU A 90 -14.07 -7.39 -20.12
C GLU A 90 -15.28 -7.87 -19.32
N HIS A 91 -15.08 -8.88 -18.47
CA HIS A 91 -16.13 -9.50 -17.66
C HIS A 91 -16.16 -8.96 -16.21
N LEU A 92 -15.65 -7.75 -16.01
CA LEU A 92 -15.64 -7.11 -14.69
C LEU A 92 -17.07 -6.96 -14.16
N THR A 93 -17.33 -7.48 -12.95
CA THR A 93 -18.66 -7.39 -12.33
C THR A 93 -18.61 -6.62 -11.02
N GLU A 94 -19.55 -5.70 -10.86
CA GLU A 94 -19.73 -4.91 -9.65
C GLU A 94 -20.87 -5.48 -8.81
N ARG A 95 -20.63 -5.68 -7.51
CA ARG A 95 -21.61 -6.28 -6.59
C ARG A 95 -21.47 -5.65 -5.20
N GLN A 96 -22.58 -5.51 -4.48
CA GLN A 96 -22.55 -5.29 -3.04
C GLN A 96 -22.52 -6.63 -2.32
N VAL A 97 -21.60 -6.77 -1.36
CA VAL A 97 -21.40 -7.98 -0.58
C VAL A 97 -20.97 -7.62 0.83
N THR A 98 -21.24 -8.52 1.78
CA THR A 98 -20.71 -8.43 3.15
C THR A 98 -19.54 -9.40 3.29
N PRO A 99 -18.29 -8.92 3.42
CA PRO A 99 -17.12 -9.77 3.64
C PRO A 99 -17.17 -10.41 5.02
N VAL A 100 -16.86 -11.71 5.07
CA VAL A 100 -16.85 -12.50 6.30
C VAL A 100 -15.42 -12.79 6.72
N ASN A 101 -15.12 -12.65 8.00
CA ASN A 101 -13.84 -13.05 8.56
C ASN A 101 -13.72 -14.60 8.59
N VAL A 102 -12.66 -15.15 8.02
CA VAL A 102 -12.41 -16.60 7.94
C VAL A 102 -11.12 -17.03 8.62
N THR A 103 -10.61 -16.23 9.55
CA THR A 103 -9.36 -16.50 10.26
C THR A 103 -9.51 -17.71 11.20
N LEU A 104 -8.90 -18.84 10.85
CA LEU A 104 -9.10 -20.14 11.51
C LEU A 104 -8.47 -20.27 12.91
N LYS A 105 -7.49 -19.43 13.28
CA LYS A 105 -6.84 -19.49 14.60
C LYS A 105 -6.55 -18.08 15.13
N PRO A 106 -7.14 -17.68 16.27
CA PRO A 106 -6.70 -16.48 16.97
C PRO A 106 -5.37 -16.77 17.67
N TYR A 107 -4.29 -16.12 17.21
CA TYR A 107 -3.03 -16.07 17.96
C TYR A 107 -3.05 -14.82 18.86
N LYS A 108 -2.46 -14.88 20.06
CA LYS A 108 -2.51 -13.83 21.10
C LYS A 108 -2.32 -12.41 20.51
N GLY A 109 -3.25 -11.50 20.82
CA GLY A 109 -3.31 -10.13 20.29
C GLY A 109 -4.49 -9.92 19.32
N THR A 110 -4.45 -8.85 18.53
CA THR A 110 -5.32 -8.67 17.35
C THR A 110 -4.57 -9.23 16.14
N PRO A 111 -4.69 -10.53 15.78
CA PRO A 111 -3.98 -11.07 14.64
C PRO A 111 -4.54 -10.45 13.35
N PRO A 112 -3.73 -10.21 12.32
CA PRO A 112 -4.28 -9.79 11.03
C PRO A 112 -5.25 -10.86 10.51
N ILE A 113 -6.35 -10.45 9.87
CA ILE A 113 -7.41 -11.38 9.47
C ILE A 113 -7.40 -11.68 7.96
N LYS A 114 -8.04 -12.79 7.58
CA LYS A 114 -8.45 -13.07 6.20
C LYS A 114 -9.94 -12.79 6.02
N LEU A 115 -10.30 -12.22 4.88
CA LEU A 115 -11.69 -12.03 4.48
C LEU A 115 -12.06 -13.02 3.39
N ALA A 116 -13.30 -13.47 3.43
CA ALA A 116 -13.95 -14.15 2.32
C ALA A 116 -15.15 -13.33 1.86
N VAL A 117 -15.35 -13.21 0.56
CA VAL A 117 -16.61 -12.74 -0.01
C VAL A 117 -17.30 -13.88 -0.72
N LYS A 118 -18.60 -14.01 -0.45
CA LYS A 118 -19.47 -15.02 -1.05
C LYS A 118 -20.50 -14.30 -1.90
N PHE A 119 -20.55 -14.60 -3.19
CA PHE A 119 -21.50 -13.99 -4.13
C PHE A 119 -21.87 -14.95 -5.24
N ARG A 120 -22.87 -14.59 -6.03
CA ARG A 120 -23.25 -15.35 -7.24
C ARG A 120 -22.69 -14.69 -8.50
N TYR A 121 -22.08 -15.48 -9.35
CA TYR A 121 -21.61 -15.10 -10.67
C TYR A 121 -21.96 -16.23 -11.64
N ASP A 122 -22.59 -15.88 -12.77
CA ASP A 122 -23.06 -16.84 -13.77
C ASP A 122 -23.86 -18.03 -13.19
N GLY A 123 -24.80 -17.72 -12.28
CA GLY A 123 -25.61 -18.72 -11.58
C GLY A 123 -24.88 -19.54 -10.50
N GLN A 124 -23.55 -19.51 -10.44
CA GLN A 124 -22.75 -20.26 -9.48
C GLN A 124 -22.42 -19.44 -8.23
N LYS A 125 -22.36 -20.10 -7.07
CA LYS A 125 -21.89 -19.48 -5.82
C LYS A 125 -20.36 -19.50 -5.81
N ILE A 126 -19.75 -18.32 -5.88
CA ILE A 126 -18.31 -18.13 -5.77
C ILE A 126 -17.97 -17.70 -4.35
N THR A 127 -16.89 -18.28 -3.80
CA THR A 127 -16.26 -17.81 -2.57
C THR A 127 -14.81 -17.47 -2.87
N VAL A 128 -14.46 -16.19 -2.77
CA VAL A 128 -13.07 -15.72 -2.92
C VAL A 128 -12.54 -15.39 -1.54
N ILE A 129 -11.36 -15.90 -1.21
CA ILE A 129 -10.69 -15.67 0.08
C ILE A 129 -9.44 -14.83 -0.15
N SER A 130 -9.17 -13.87 0.74
CA SER A 130 -7.99 -13.04 0.66
C SER A 130 -6.71 -13.87 0.79
N GLN A 131 -5.76 -13.63 -0.10
CA GLN A 131 -4.48 -14.35 -0.11
C GLN A 131 -3.60 -13.89 1.08
N LYS A 132 -3.63 -12.59 1.38
CA LYS A 132 -2.91 -12.00 2.51
C LYS A 132 -3.79 -11.86 3.75
N PHE A 133 -3.13 -11.92 4.90
CA PHE A 133 -3.66 -11.42 6.16
C PHE A 133 -3.48 -9.91 6.23
N SER A 134 -4.49 -9.17 6.69
CA SER A 134 -4.37 -7.71 6.87
C SER A 134 -5.10 -7.22 8.10
N TYR A 135 -4.47 -6.33 8.86
CA TYR A 135 -5.11 -5.57 9.94
C TYR A 135 -6.23 -4.65 9.43
N TRP A 136 -6.10 -4.14 8.21
CA TRP A 136 -7.07 -3.19 7.67
C TRP A 136 -8.41 -3.84 7.31
N PHE A 137 -8.42 -5.15 7.13
CA PHE A 137 -9.63 -5.91 6.84
C PHE A 137 -10.64 -5.93 8.00
N TYR A 138 -10.21 -5.69 9.24
CA TYR A 138 -11.14 -5.50 10.36
C TYR A 138 -12.15 -4.38 10.13
N ARG A 139 -11.81 -3.37 9.33
CA ARG A 139 -12.73 -2.27 9.01
C ARG A 139 -13.83 -2.66 8.02
N LEU A 140 -13.65 -3.78 7.32
CA LEU A 140 -14.50 -4.25 6.23
C LEU A 140 -15.29 -5.50 6.61
N ALA A 141 -14.79 -6.28 7.59
CA ALA A 141 -15.51 -7.43 8.12
C ALA A 141 -16.91 -7.00 8.59
N ASP A 142 -17.92 -7.79 8.20
CA ASP A 142 -19.31 -7.63 8.62
C ASP A 142 -19.95 -6.29 8.21
N LYS A 143 -19.33 -5.56 7.27
CA LYS A 143 -19.89 -4.36 6.64
C LYS A 143 -20.19 -4.60 5.18
N GLU A 144 -21.32 -4.09 4.72
CA GLU A 144 -21.64 -4.09 3.30
C GLU A 144 -20.65 -3.19 2.54
N VAL A 145 -20.01 -3.75 1.51
CA VAL A 145 -19.05 -3.04 0.67
C VAL A 145 -19.32 -3.35 -0.79
N THR A 146 -19.02 -2.38 -1.65
CA THR A 146 -19.03 -2.61 -3.09
C THR A 146 -17.72 -3.24 -3.53
N ILE A 147 -17.83 -4.37 -4.23
CA ILE A 147 -16.71 -5.09 -4.82
C ILE A 147 -16.75 -5.03 -6.34
N LEU A 148 -15.55 -5.06 -6.92
CA LEU A 148 -15.31 -5.42 -8.31
C LEU A 148 -14.66 -6.79 -8.35
N TYR A 149 -15.31 -7.72 -9.03
CA TYR A 149 -14.77 -9.05 -9.29
C TYR A 149 -14.26 -9.13 -10.73
N SER A 150 -13.02 -9.56 -10.89
CA SER A 150 -12.43 -9.95 -12.16
C SER A 150 -12.42 -11.48 -12.24
N PRO A 151 -13.29 -12.10 -13.06
CA PRO A 151 -13.35 -13.55 -13.23
C PRO A 151 -12.06 -14.11 -13.82
N THR A 152 -11.47 -13.42 -14.79
CA THR A 152 -10.27 -13.87 -15.52
C THR A 152 -9.09 -14.08 -14.58
N TYR A 153 -8.91 -13.19 -13.60
CA TYR A 153 -7.82 -13.25 -12.62
C TYR A 153 -8.25 -13.83 -11.26
N ASN A 154 -9.53 -14.18 -11.12
CA ASN A 154 -10.17 -14.55 -9.85
C ASN A 154 -9.80 -13.59 -8.70
N GLN A 155 -9.93 -12.29 -8.95
CA GLN A 155 -9.55 -11.24 -8.00
C GLN A 155 -10.76 -10.42 -7.57
N VAL A 156 -10.77 -10.08 -6.28
CA VAL A 156 -11.73 -9.16 -5.67
C VAL A 156 -11.02 -7.88 -5.27
N MET A 157 -11.56 -6.77 -5.75
CA MET A 157 -11.17 -5.42 -5.43
C MET A 157 -12.32 -4.75 -4.67
N ILE A 158 -12.03 -4.08 -3.57
CA ILE A 158 -13.03 -3.36 -2.77
C ILE A 158 -12.91 -1.87 -3.10
N LEU A 159 -14.05 -1.26 -3.45
CA LEU A 159 -14.16 0.16 -3.73
C LEU A 159 -14.23 0.96 -2.43
N SER A 160 -13.72 2.19 -2.48
CA SER A 160 -13.73 3.15 -1.36
C SER A 160 -14.79 4.21 -1.49
#